data_AF-A0A2V6KNN9-F1
#
_entry.id   AF-A0A2V6KNN9-F1
#
_cell.length_a   1.000
_cell.length_b   1.000
_cell.length_c   1.000
_cell.angle_alpha   90.00
_cell.angle_beta   90.00
_cell.angle_gamma   90.00
#
_symmetry.space_group_name_H-M   'P 1'
#
loop_
_entity.id
_entity.type
_entity.pdbx_description
1 polymer ?
#
loop_
_entity_poly.entity_id
_entity_poly.type
_entity_poly.pdbx_seq_one_letter_code
_entity_poly.pdbx_strand_id
1 'polypeptide(L)'
;MKRLQKYFLYAVLALLFLSGVAWAYWNYLTATPGDFETSAKALSMKIHGAGAMAVLVLIGMLLSGHVKFAWRARRNRANGSVFLSAFAVLTITGYGLYYAGGERLRAWTSWIHLAVGLALPIVLLIHIFLGRRTRRAIQSSKKSRFHVSGREGSTF
;
A
#
# COMPACT_ATOMS: atom_id res chain seq x y z
N MET A 1 14.32 1.75 -8.24
CA MET A 1 13.03 2.20 -8.81
C MET A 1 13.19 3.61 -9.33
N LYS A 2 12.91 3.82 -10.62
CA LYS A 2 12.94 5.15 -11.25
C LYS A 2 11.89 6.04 -10.58
N ARG A 3 12.12 7.36 -10.46
CA ARG A 3 11.22 8.28 -9.72
C ARG A 3 9.78 8.22 -10.25
N LEU A 4 9.61 8.09 -11.57
CA LEU A 4 8.31 7.93 -12.23
C LEU A 4 7.50 6.73 -11.73
N GLN A 5 8.13 5.57 -11.57
CA GLN A 5 7.44 4.35 -11.09
C GLN A 5 6.89 4.52 -9.66
N LYS A 6 7.58 5.30 -8.82
CA LYS A 6 7.12 5.60 -7.46
C LYS A 6 5.88 6.50 -7.46
N TYR A 7 5.91 7.56 -8.27
CA TYR A 7 4.76 8.45 -8.40
C TYR A 7 3.56 7.73 -9.01
N PHE A 8 3.78 6.89 -10.02
CA PHE A 8 2.72 6.08 -10.61
C PHE A 8 2.11 5.12 -9.58
N LEU A 9 2.94 4.42 -8.79
CA LEU A 9 2.45 3.57 -7.71
C LEU A 9 1.59 4.36 -6.71
N TYR A 10 2.05 5.53 -6.25
CA TYR A 10 1.29 6.35 -5.30
C TYR A 10 0.00 6.90 -5.89
N ALA A 11 0.00 7.30 -7.17
CA ALA A 11 -1.19 7.74 -7.86
C ALA A 11 -2.23 6.61 -7.97
N VAL A 12 -1.80 5.41 -8.36
CA VAL A 12 -2.69 4.25 -8.47
C VAL A 12 -3.23 3.85 -7.09
N LEU A 13 -2.40 3.84 -6.04
CA LEU A 13 -2.84 3.54 -4.67
C LEU A 13 -3.82 4.60 -4.14
N ALA A 14 -3.57 5.87 -4.41
CA ALA A 14 -4.48 6.95 -4.04
C ALA A 14 -5.82 6.83 -4.77
N LEU A 15 -5.80 6.54 -6.07
CA LEU A 15 -7.01 6.33 -6.88
C LEU A 15 -7.80 5.11 -6.40
N LEU A 16 -7.13 4.01 -6.07
CA LEU A 16 -7.76 2.81 -5.49
C LEU A 16 -8.44 3.14 -4.14
N PHE A 17 -7.73 3.86 -3.27
CA PHE A 17 -8.22 4.23 -1.96
C PHE A 17 -9.41 5.19 -2.06
N LEU A 18 -9.28 6.28 -2.82
CA LEU A 18 -10.32 7.29 -2.99
C LEU A 18 -11.58 6.71 -3.64
N SER A 19 -11.44 5.84 -4.63
CA SER A 19 -12.59 5.16 -5.24
C SER A 19 -13.29 4.20 -4.27
N GLY A 20 -12.54 3.51 -3.40
CA GLY A 20 -13.11 2.66 -2.35
C GLY A 20 -13.85 3.46 -1.28
N VAL A 21 -13.25 4.58 -0.83
CA VAL A 21 -13.88 5.50 0.14
C VAL A 21 -15.12 6.17 -0.45
N ALA A 22 -15.07 6.62 -1.71
CA ALA A 22 -16.21 7.21 -2.40
C ALA A 22 -17.36 6.19 -2.53
N TRP A 23 -17.05 4.93 -2.82
CA TRP A 23 -18.06 3.88 -2.82
C TRP A 23 -18.64 3.65 -1.42
N ALA A 24 -17.80 3.56 -0.38
CA ALA A 24 -18.27 3.38 1.00
C ALA A 24 -19.16 4.54 1.46
N TYR A 25 -18.79 5.77 1.10
CA TYR A 25 -19.57 6.98 1.36
C TYR A 25 -20.99 6.84 0.81
N TRP A 26 -21.13 6.59 -0.50
CA TRP A 26 -22.45 6.41 -1.13
C TRP A 26 -23.17 5.13 -0.68
N ASN A 27 -22.45 4.10 -0.28
CA ASN A 27 -23.06 2.85 0.16
C ASN A 27 -23.67 2.94 1.56
N TYR A 28 -23.06 3.70 2.47
CA TYR A 28 -23.49 3.76 3.88
C TYR A 28 -24.24 5.05 4.26
N LEU A 29 -23.99 6.18 3.59
CA LEU A 29 -24.61 7.47 3.95
C LEU A 29 -25.86 7.78 3.13
N THR A 30 -26.11 7.06 2.03
CA THR A 30 -27.31 7.23 1.20
C THR A 30 -28.28 6.08 1.39
N ALA A 31 -29.27 6.25 2.27
CA ALA A 31 -30.32 5.26 2.53
C ALA A 31 -31.30 5.10 1.36
N THR A 32 -31.58 6.19 0.64
CA THR A 32 -32.41 6.23 -0.58
C THR A 32 -31.61 6.88 -1.71
N PRO A 33 -30.81 6.10 -2.45
CA PRO A 33 -30.00 6.64 -3.54
C PRO A 33 -30.88 7.07 -4.71
N GLY A 34 -30.68 8.29 -5.20
CA GLY A 34 -31.22 8.74 -6.48
C GLY A 34 -30.39 8.24 -7.66
N ASP A 35 -30.74 8.68 -8.87
CA ASP A 35 -30.06 8.27 -10.11
C ASP A 35 -28.59 8.67 -10.13
N PHE A 36 -28.27 9.84 -9.58
CA PHE A 36 -26.90 10.35 -9.50
C PHE A 36 -26.04 9.48 -8.56
N GLU A 37 -26.53 9.16 -7.37
CA GLU A 37 -25.79 8.40 -6.37
C GLU A 37 -25.59 6.95 -6.81
N THR A 38 -26.59 6.37 -7.48
CA THR A 38 -26.48 5.05 -8.11
C THR A 38 -25.41 5.05 -9.20
N SER A 39 -25.38 6.06 -10.06
CA SER A 39 -24.38 6.23 -11.12
C SER A 39 -22.98 6.46 -10.55
N ALA A 40 -22.85 7.31 -9.53
CA ALA A 40 -21.59 7.60 -8.85
C ALA A 40 -21.03 6.36 -8.13
N LYS A 41 -21.88 5.58 -7.48
CA LYS A 41 -21.52 4.29 -6.86
C LYS A 41 -21.00 3.30 -7.90
N ALA A 42 -21.69 3.17 -9.05
CA ALA A 42 -21.27 2.28 -10.13
C ALA A 42 -19.94 2.73 -10.76
N LEU A 43 -19.77 4.02 -11.00
CA LEU A 43 -18.52 4.57 -11.53
C LEU A 43 -17.35 4.34 -10.55
N SER A 44 -17.59 4.55 -9.26
CA SER A 44 -16.59 4.29 -8.21
C SER A 44 -16.12 2.84 -8.22
N MET A 45 -17.03 1.87 -8.37
CA MET A 45 -16.68 0.45 -8.50
C MET A 45 -15.87 0.15 -9.77
N LYS A 46 -16.21 0.75 -10.91
CA LYS A 46 -15.46 0.57 -12.16
C LYS A 46 -14.02 1.07 -12.01
N ILE A 47 -13.85 2.27 -11.46
CA ILE A 47 -12.54 2.87 -11.21
C ILE A 47 -11.75 2.03 -10.19
N HIS A 48 -12.41 1.58 -9.11
CA HIS A 48 -11.79 0.75 -8.09
C HIS A 48 -11.31 -0.59 -8.67
N GLY A 49 -12.14 -1.28 -9.45
CA GLY A 49 -11.80 -2.53 -10.11
C GLY A 49 -10.63 -2.38 -11.10
N ALA A 50 -10.64 -1.33 -11.93
CA ALA A 50 -9.53 -1.03 -12.84
C ALA A 50 -8.23 -0.73 -12.07
N GLY A 51 -8.33 0.06 -11.00
CA GLY A 51 -7.21 0.32 -10.10
C GLY A 51 -6.66 -0.95 -9.46
N ALA A 52 -7.53 -1.89 -9.07
CA ALA A 52 -7.14 -3.13 -8.41
C ALA A 52 -6.27 -3.99 -9.34
N MET A 53 -6.67 -4.11 -10.60
CA MET A 53 -5.88 -4.81 -11.62
C MET A 53 -4.52 -4.15 -11.83
N ALA A 54 -4.48 -2.82 -11.92
CA ALA A 54 -3.22 -2.08 -12.05
C ALA A 54 -2.28 -2.29 -10.85
N VAL A 55 -2.81 -2.26 -9.62
CA VAL A 55 -2.03 -2.52 -8.40
C VAL A 55 -1.45 -3.93 -8.40
N LEU A 56 -2.22 -4.96 -8.77
CA LEU A 56 -1.73 -6.34 -8.82
C LEU A 56 -0.56 -6.50 -9.80
N VAL A 57 -0.66 -5.91 -11.00
CA VAL A 57 0.43 -5.91 -11.99
C VAL A 57 1.66 -5.19 -11.45
N LEU A 58 1.48 -4.02 -10.82
CA LEU A 58 2.58 -3.27 -10.23
C LEU A 58 3.25 -4.04 -9.09
N ILE A 59 2.49 -4.69 -8.21
CA ILE A 59 3.03 -5.55 -7.15
C ILE A 59 3.84 -6.70 -7.74
N GLY A 60 3.31 -7.38 -8.77
CA GLY A 60 4.03 -8.46 -9.46
C GLY A 60 5.37 -7.99 -10.06
N MET A 61 5.37 -6.81 -10.69
CA MET A 61 6.58 -6.19 -11.23
C MET A 61 7.59 -5.81 -10.14
N LEU A 62 7.11 -5.32 -8.99
CA LEU A 62 7.95 -5.00 -7.83
C LEU A 62 8.54 -6.26 -7.18
N LEU A 63 7.76 -7.36 -7.13
CA LEU A 63 8.21 -8.65 -6.62
C LEU A 63 9.35 -9.23 -7.48
N SER A 64 9.20 -9.19 -8.81
CA SER A 64 10.19 -9.78 -9.71
C SER A 64 11.51 -9.00 -9.75
N GLY A 65 11.44 -7.66 -9.74
CA GLY A 65 12.61 -6.79 -9.88
C GLY A 65 13.35 -6.47 -8.57
N HIS A 66 12.61 -6.11 -7.51
CA HIS A 66 13.22 -5.60 -6.26
C HIS A 66 13.28 -6.67 -5.16
N VAL A 67 12.27 -7.54 -5.07
CA VAL A 67 12.21 -8.54 -4.00
C VAL A 67 13.19 -9.68 -4.24
N LYS A 68 13.34 -10.22 -5.46
CA LYS A 68 14.35 -11.28 -5.72
C LYS A 68 15.78 -10.89 -5.31
N PHE A 69 16.18 -9.63 -5.57
CA PHE A 69 17.52 -9.13 -5.24
C PHE A 69 17.68 -8.82 -3.74
N ALA A 70 16.66 -8.22 -3.11
CA ALA A 70 16.65 -7.94 -1.67
C ALA A 70 16.48 -9.21 -0.81
N TRP A 71 15.80 -10.24 -1.33
CA TRP A 71 15.59 -11.53 -0.67
C TRP A 71 16.90 -12.29 -0.53
N ARG A 72 17.78 -12.28 -1.54
CA ARG A 72 19.16 -12.80 -1.42
C ARG A 72 20.01 -12.01 -0.41
N ALA A 73 19.77 -10.70 -0.26
CA ALA A 73 20.56 -9.83 0.62
C ALA A 73 20.08 -9.76 2.09
N ARG A 74 19.01 -10.49 2.47
CA ARG A 74 18.42 -10.61 3.84
C ARG A 74 18.08 -9.30 4.58
N ARG A 75 18.19 -8.15 3.93
CA ARG A 75 18.00 -6.82 4.51
C ARG A 75 16.61 -6.29 4.13
N ASN A 76 15.80 -5.92 5.12
CA ASN A 76 14.48 -5.27 4.98
C ASN A 76 13.29 -6.19 4.59
N ARG A 77 13.33 -7.49 4.93
CA ARG A 77 12.26 -8.47 4.63
C ARG A 77 10.92 -8.19 5.32
N ALA A 78 10.95 -7.79 6.59
CA ALA A 78 9.75 -7.62 7.41
C ALA A 78 8.74 -6.65 6.77
N ASN A 79 9.23 -5.52 6.25
CA ASN A 79 8.34 -4.50 5.72
C ASN A 79 7.73 -4.89 4.37
N GLY A 80 8.46 -5.61 3.51
CA GLY A 80 7.92 -6.09 2.23
C GLY A 80 6.86 -7.17 2.43
N SER A 81 7.07 -8.07 3.39
CA SER A 81 6.09 -9.10 3.76
C SER A 81 4.79 -8.51 4.28
N VAL A 82 4.84 -7.46 5.12
CA VAL A 82 3.62 -6.80 5.64
C VAL A 82 2.74 -6.25 4.52
N PHE A 83 3.30 -5.53 3.55
CA PHE A 83 2.51 -5.02 2.43
C PHE A 83 2.00 -6.14 1.52
N LEU A 84 2.83 -7.14 1.24
CA LEU A 84 2.42 -8.28 0.41
C LEU A 84 1.26 -9.04 1.04
N SER A 85 1.33 -9.30 2.35
CA SER A 85 0.24 -9.91 3.10
C SER A 85 -1.02 -9.04 3.10
N ALA A 86 -0.90 -7.73 3.29
CA ALA A 86 -2.03 -6.81 3.24
C ALA A 86 -2.73 -6.82 1.86
N PHE A 87 -1.96 -6.77 0.77
CA PHE A 87 -2.51 -6.86 -0.58
C PHE A 87 -3.11 -8.24 -0.86
N ALA A 88 -2.51 -9.33 -0.38
CA ALA A 88 -3.08 -10.66 -0.52
C ALA A 88 -4.45 -10.76 0.19
N VAL A 89 -4.57 -10.23 1.41
CA VAL A 89 -5.84 -10.18 2.15
C VAL A 89 -6.87 -9.35 1.40
N LEU A 90 -6.50 -8.17 0.89
CA LEU A 90 -7.41 -7.33 0.09
C LEU A 90 -7.90 -8.05 -1.18
N THR A 91 -7.02 -8.75 -1.89
CA THR A 91 -7.39 -9.53 -3.08
C THR A 91 -8.34 -10.67 -2.75
N ILE A 92 -8.04 -11.45 -1.70
CA ILE A 92 -8.87 -12.60 -1.30
C ILE A 92 -10.24 -12.12 -0.82
N THR A 93 -10.29 -11.08 0.01
CA THR A 93 -11.56 -10.53 0.50
C THR A 93 -12.35 -9.85 -0.60
N GLY A 94 -11.70 -9.16 -1.54
CA GLY A 94 -12.33 -8.60 -2.73
C GLY A 94 -12.93 -9.69 -3.62
N TYR A 95 -12.20 -10.78 -3.87
CA TYR A 95 -12.72 -11.94 -4.59
C TYR A 95 -13.90 -12.59 -3.84
N GLY A 96 -13.79 -12.71 -2.51
CA GLY A 96 -14.86 -13.21 -1.67
C GLY A 96 -16.12 -12.34 -1.71
N LEU A 97 -16.02 -11.03 -1.94
CA LEU A 97 -17.21 -10.20 -2.13
C LEU A 97 -18.00 -10.55 -3.40
N TYR A 98 -17.33 -11.07 -4.44
CA TYR A 98 -17.97 -11.48 -5.69
C TYR A 98 -18.47 -12.93 -5.66
N TYR A 99 -17.75 -13.82 -4.99
CA TYR A 99 -17.96 -15.27 -5.10
C TYR A 99 -18.30 -15.98 -3.79
N ALA A 100 -18.37 -15.28 -2.65
CA ALA A 100 -18.86 -15.91 -1.41
C ALA A 100 -20.36 -16.18 -1.55
N GLY A 101 -20.73 -17.44 -1.73
CA GLY A 101 -22.13 -17.86 -1.85
C GLY A 101 -22.96 -17.75 -0.56
N GLY A 102 -22.32 -17.49 0.58
CA GLY A 102 -22.99 -17.37 1.88
C GLY A 102 -22.99 -15.93 2.42
N GLU A 103 -24.17 -15.46 2.87
CA GLU A 103 -24.39 -14.09 3.36
C GLU A 103 -23.44 -13.72 4.51
N ARG A 104 -23.17 -14.67 5.42
CA ARG A 104 -22.25 -14.48 6.55
C ARG A 104 -20.81 -14.30 6.08
N LEU A 105 -20.35 -15.11 5.12
CA LEU A 105 -19.00 -15.02 4.60
C LEU A 105 -18.80 -13.71 3.82
N ARG A 106 -19.81 -13.30 3.03
CA ARG A 106 -19.86 -12.02 2.33
C ARG A 106 -19.79 -10.82 3.29
N ALA A 107 -20.46 -10.90 4.44
CA ALA A 107 -20.37 -9.87 5.47
C ALA A 107 -18.95 -9.78 6.04
N TRP A 108 -18.35 -10.90 6.42
CA TRP A 108 -16.97 -10.91 6.93
C TRP A 108 -15.96 -10.38 5.91
N THR A 109 -16.06 -10.80 4.63
CA THR A 109 -15.16 -10.31 3.59
C THR A 109 -15.33 -8.81 3.37
N SER A 110 -16.56 -8.28 3.43
CA SER A 110 -16.82 -6.83 3.38
C SER A 110 -16.13 -6.07 4.50
N TRP A 111 -16.33 -6.50 5.75
CA TRP A 111 -15.74 -5.85 6.92
C TRP A 111 -14.22 -5.88 6.90
N ILE A 112 -13.62 -7.04 6.57
CA ILE A 112 -12.17 -7.17 6.50
C ILE A 112 -11.61 -6.33 5.35
N HIS A 113 -12.27 -6.32 4.17
CA HIS A 113 -11.81 -5.54 3.03
C HIS A 113 -11.81 -4.04 3.34
N LEU A 114 -12.88 -3.53 3.98
CA LEU A 114 -12.97 -2.13 4.39
C LEU A 114 -11.92 -1.78 5.46
N ALA A 115 -11.80 -2.60 6.51
CA ALA A 115 -10.87 -2.35 7.61
C ALA A 115 -9.41 -2.34 7.12
N VAL A 116 -9.01 -3.34 6.34
CA VAL A 116 -7.65 -3.44 5.78
C VAL A 116 -7.40 -2.34 4.75
N GLY A 117 -8.40 -2.02 3.91
CA GLY A 117 -8.30 -0.95 2.92
C GLY A 117 -8.07 0.43 3.56
N LEU A 118 -8.74 0.70 4.68
CA LEU A 118 -8.56 1.93 5.47
C LEU A 118 -7.21 1.96 6.21
N ALA A 119 -6.75 0.83 6.73
CA ALA A 119 -5.48 0.76 7.45
C ALA A 119 -4.26 0.90 6.53
N LEU A 120 -4.35 0.46 5.27
CA LEU A 120 -3.23 0.41 4.33
C LEU A 120 -2.51 1.77 4.12
N PRO A 121 -3.18 2.91 3.86
CA PRO A 121 -2.49 4.20 3.76
C PRO A 121 -1.79 4.62 5.05
N ILE A 122 -2.36 4.31 6.22
CA ILE A 122 -1.76 4.61 7.53
C ILE A 122 -0.46 3.82 7.68
N VAL A 123 -0.49 2.52 7.41
CA VAL A 123 0.69 1.64 7.44
C VAL A 123 1.75 2.10 6.42
N LEU A 124 1.33 2.57 5.24
CA LEU A 124 2.23 3.12 4.23
C LEU A 124 2.94 4.39 4.71
N LEU A 125 2.21 5.32 5.33
CA LEU A 125 2.80 6.53 5.91
C LEU A 125 3.80 6.18 7.00
N ILE A 126 3.41 5.33 7.96
CA ILE A 126 4.28 4.83 9.03
C ILE A 126 5.57 4.25 8.43
N HIS A 127 5.45 3.39 7.42
CA HIS A 127 6.62 2.80 6.74
C HIS A 127 7.56 3.85 6.14
N ILE A 128 7.02 4.88 5.47
CA ILE A 128 7.82 5.97 4.89
C ILE A 128 8.53 6.77 5.99
N PHE A 129 7.83 7.10 7.08
CA PHE A 129 8.40 7.84 8.20
C PHE A 129 9.50 7.05 8.93
N LEU A 130 9.25 5.78 9.25
CA LEU A 130 10.25 4.90 9.88
C LEU A 130 11.46 4.71 8.96
N GLY A 131 11.25 4.45 7.67
CA GLY A 131 12.33 4.30 6.69
C GLY A 131 13.19 5.56 6.52
N ARG A 132 12.61 6.76 6.68
CA ARG A 132 13.34 8.04 6.69
C ARG A 132 14.15 8.22 7.96
N ARG A 133 13.60 7.88 9.14
CA ARG A 133 14.30 7.98 10.44
C ARG A 133 15.52 7.06 10.48
N THR A 134 15.39 5.80 10.07
CA THR A 134 16.51 4.84 10.05
C THR A 134 17.63 5.30 9.11
N ARG A 135 17.30 5.86 7.93
CA ARG A 135 18.33 6.39 7.01
C ARG A 135 19.06 7.61 7.57
N ARG A 136 18.34 8.54 8.22
CA ARG A 136 18.94 9.71 8.87
C ARG A 136 19.86 9.31 10.02
N ALA A 137 19.45 8.35 10.84
CA ALA A 137 20.26 7.83 11.94
C ALA A 137 21.57 7.17 11.43
N ILE A 138 21.48 6.37 10.37
CA ILE A 138 22.67 5.73 9.75
C ILE A 138 23.60 6.79 9.13
N GLN A 139 23.07 7.84 8.49
CA GLN A 139 23.89 8.92 7.92
C GLN A 139 24.57 9.78 8.99
N SER A 140 23.87 10.08 10.10
CA SER A 140 24.43 10.80 11.24
C SER A 140 25.58 10.02 11.89
N SER A 141 25.41 8.71 12.12
CA SER A 141 26.46 7.85 12.65
C SER A 141 27.67 7.76 11.71
N LYS A 142 27.46 7.64 10.39
CA LYS A 142 28.55 7.61 9.40
C LYS A 142 29.33 8.94 9.34
N LYS A 143 28.65 10.08 9.47
CA LYS A 143 29.28 11.41 9.53
C LYS A 143 30.12 11.59 10.80
N SER A 144 29.66 11.07 11.95
CA SER A 144 30.42 11.13 13.21
C SER A 144 31.71 10.30 13.16
N ARG A 145 31.67 9.07 12.61
CA ARG A 145 32.87 8.22 12.47
C ARG A 145 33.91 8.81 11.54
N PHE A 146 33.48 9.47 10.46
CA PHE A 146 34.40 10.14 9.53
C PHE A 146 35.08 11.37 10.17
N HIS A 147 34.39 12.09 11.06
CA HIS A 147 34.95 13.27 11.71
C HIS A 147 35.95 12.93 12.82
N VAL A 148 35.80 11.79 13.50
CA VAL A 148 36.77 11.29 14.49
C VAL A 148 38.04 10.77 13.79
N SER A 149 37.89 9.98 12.73
CA SER A 149 39.02 9.42 11.97
C SER A 149 39.88 10.49 11.26
N GLY A 150 39.32 11.66 10.94
CA GLY A 150 40.07 12.76 10.32
C GLY A 150 40.89 13.60 11.31
N ARG A 151 40.64 13.50 12.62
CA ARG A 151 41.43 14.19 13.66
C ARG A 151 42.66 13.41 14.09
N GLU A 152 42.67 12.09 13.92
CA GLU A 152 43.82 11.24 14.28
C GLU A 152 44.89 11.16 13.17
N GLY A 153 44.60 11.66 11.96
CA GLY A 153 45.51 11.64 10.82
C GLY A 153 46.34 12.92 10.61
N SER A 154 46.23 13.92 11.48
CA SER A 154 46.90 15.23 11.34
C SER A 154 47.93 15.53 12.43
N THR A 155 48.36 14.50 13.17
CA THR A 155 49.36 14.62 14.22
C THR A 155 50.59 13.78 13.89
N PHE A 156 51.24 14.02 12.76
CA PHE A 156 52.63 13.66 12.50
C PHE A 156 53.20 14.61 11.44
#